data_AF-A0A341CWU8-F1
#
_entry.id   AF-A0A341CWU8-F1
#
_cell.length_a   1.000
_cell.length_b   1.000
_cell.length_c   1.000
_cell.angle_alpha   90.00
_cell.angle_beta   90.00
_cell.angle_gamma   90.00
#
_symmetry.space_group_name_H-M   'P 1'
#
loop_
_entity.id
_entity.type
_entity.pdbx_description
1 polymer ?
#
loop_
_entity_poly.entity_id
_entity_poly.type
_entity_poly.pdbx_seq_one_letter_code
_entity_poly.pdbx_strand_id
1 'polypeptide(L)'
;MASFSVSAPSFARMSKVLPPMVSKGISFNKKSPESMDNSSSVIEEKKKHGEKSKGSAVVPDQSANPFHVSGDLDFFLLRDQERNKSLSDREQKKQLRVHEKMTYSSSMAAKHASLRRELQLEDEVAEQGAREEQLRIFHEQMAWKLSMTRERKMEPDNIHSYIAQKRQTFLLQYALDMKRNEIQRLERLAAKEEAELERAEKFLEKDAARFEEFLRENDRSSLQALRVAEKETKAKMETIVEIRDLTTQIMIIKRACSTLPVQEDPESDGEELQLYFTEPQQLLDVFVKLEEQNLSLVQNTQEMEEALEELSFTLKNTQIRMDREVSQLKQWINTLMMSVAREEEIAAELELKARIFHFGEYKGDQEDKLLESLNRKVLDVYRHCVSSQQESSLGTVKMLATLEHQLNELLENLERVPQVRVEQAEKAKEKERRLRLREEKLMLQKQLQEERVQRAQARAQAEVKKKSGRRLMCRSRPPALKSKEAPRHELADKDKVEQLFFFT
;
A
#
# COMPACT_ATOMS: atom_id res chain seq x y z
N MET A 1 -0.93 34.42 50.28
CA MET A 1 -1.79 33.61 51.17
C MET A 1 -1.88 32.21 50.58
N ALA A 2 -1.72 31.15 51.39
CA ALA A 2 -1.97 29.71 51.11
C ALA A 2 -1.62 29.17 49.69
N SER A 3 -0.62 28.33 49.40
CA SER A 3 0.26 27.40 50.14
C SER A 3 -0.41 26.20 50.85
N PHE A 4 -0.36 25.02 50.23
CA PHE A 4 -0.29 23.62 50.76
C PHE A 4 -0.25 22.71 49.47
N SER A 5 0.74 21.88 49.10
CA SER A 5 1.46 20.75 49.76
C SER A 5 0.48 19.68 50.30
N VAL A 6 0.62 18.36 50.19
CA VAL A 6 1.70 17.40 49.82
C VAL A 6 0.99 16.12 49.25
N SER A 7 1.56 15.01 48.76
CA SER A 7 2.93 14.44 48.72
C SER A 7 3.09 13.44 47.56
N ALA A 8 4.27 12.83 47.42
CA ALA A 8 4.48 11.51 46.78
C ALA A 8 4.62 10.39 47.84
N PRO A 9 4.58 9.11 47.42
CA PRO A 9 5.40 8.08 48.04
C PRO A 9 6.37 7.42 47.03
N SER A 10 7.57 7.15 47.51
CA SER A 10 8.63 6.41 46.81
C SER A 10 8.77 4.98 47.37
N PHE A 11 9.79 4.24 46.90
CA PHE A 11 10.12 2.83 47.20
C PHE A 11 9.25 1.78 46.45
N ALA A 12 9.78 0.61 46.04
CA ALA A 12 11.12 0.03 46.27
C ALA A 12 11.72 -0.62 45.02
N ARG A 13 13.05 -0.50 44.87
CA ARG A 13 13.87 -1.25 43.91
C ARG A 13 14.23 -2.60 44.53
N MET A 14 13.78 -3.72 43.96
CA MET A 14 14.25 -5.06 44.35
C MET A 14 14.83 -5.84 43.19
N SER A 15 16.16 -5.92 43.17
CA SER A 15 16.94 -6.82 42.32
C SER A 15 16.73 -8.27 42.76
N LYS A 16 16.45 -9.18 41.83
CA LYS A 16 16.68 -10.63 42.02
C LYS A 16 17.41 -11.21 40.82
N VAL A 17 18.67 -11.54 41.07
CA VAL A 17 19.56 -12.34 40.22
C VAL A 17 19.40 -13.81 40.64
N LEU A 18 19.40 -14.76 39.69
CA LEU A 18 19.82 -16.17 39.81
C LEU A 18 19.67 -16.85 38.40
N PRO A 19 20.31 -18.00 38.10
CA PRO A 19 21.37 -18.02 37.09
C PRO A 19 21.16 -19.01 35.93
N PRO A 20 21.93 -18.90 34.83
CA PRO A 20 22.09 -20.00 33.88
C PRO A 20 23.06 -21.06 34.43
N MET A 21 22.67 -22.34 34.40
CA MET A 21 23.56 -23.44 34.77
C MET A 21 24.47 -23.88 33.62
N VAL A 22 25.65 -24.38 34.01
CA VAL A 22 26.74 -24.82 33.14
C VAL A 22 26.56 -26.27 32.70
N SER A 23 26.74 -26.55 31.41
CA SER A 23 27.24 -27.85 30.94
C SER A 23 27.99 -27.77 29.60
N LYS A 24 29.33 -27.94 29.69
CA LYS A 24 30.25 -28.68 28.80
C LYS A 24 29.74 -28.94 27.35
N GLY A 25 30.42 -28.55 26.27
CA GLY A 25 31.84 -28.24 26.09
C GLY A 25 32.61 -29.41 25.46
N ILE A 26 32.90 -29.32 24.16
CA ILE A 26 33.89 -30.08 23.39
C ILE A 26 34.53 -29.10 22.41
N SER A 27 35.85 -29.18 22.23
CA SER A 27 36.65 -28.34 21.34
C SER A 27 37.58 -29.19 20.46
N PHE A 28 38.31 -28.51 19.56
CA PHE A 28 39.26 -29.04 18.56
C PHE A 28 38.60 -29.63 17.29
N ASN A 29 39.14 -29.46 16.08
CA ASN A 29 40.48 -28.97 15.72
C ASN A 29 40.51 -28.10 14.43
N LYS A 30 41.58 -27.32 14.27
CA LYS A 30 41.93 -26.51 13.08
C LYS A 30 42.24 -27.36 11.85
N LYS A 31 42.06 -26.78 10.64
CA LYS A 31 43.13 -26.65 9.62
C LYS A 31 42.71 -25.73 8.45
N SER A 32 43.47 -24.65 8.23
CA SER A 32 43.65 -24.01 6.92
C SER A 32 44.71 -24.80 6.11
N PRO A 33 44.85 -24.56 4.78
CA PRO A 33 45.67 -23.46 4.26
C PRO A 33 44.91 -22.61 3.20
N GLU A 34 45.17 -21.31 2.99
CA GLU A 34 46.38 -20.66 2.45
C GLU A 34 46.75 -21.05 1.00
N SER A 35 46.55 -20.11 0.07
CA SER A 35 47.47 -19.83 -1.05
C SER A 35 47.26 -18.40 -1.56
N MET A 36 48.30 -17.58 -1.51
CA MET A 36 48.38 -16.33 -2.28
C MET A 36 48.58 -16.67 -3.76
N ASP A 37 48.15 -15.81 -4.69
CA ASP A 37 49.14 -15.15 -5.55
C ASP A 37 48.63 -13.93 -6.32
N ASN A 38 49.61 -13.08 -6.60
CA ASN A 38 49.60 -11.74 -7.18
C ASN A 38 48.84 -11.55 -8.52
N SER A 39 48.25 -10.36 -8.69
CA SER A 39 48.68 -9.46 -9.78
C SER A 39 48.28 -8.01 -9.54
N SER A 40 49.23 -7.12 -9.81
CA SER A 40 49.15 -5.66 -9.69
C SER A 40 48.66 -4.99 -10.98
N SER A 41 47.92 -3.89 -10.87
CA SER A 41 48.12 -2.74 -11.75
C SER A 41 47.82 -1.42 -11.03
N VAL A 42 48.84 -0.55 -11.02
CA VAL A 42 48.78 0.83 -10.53
C VAL A 42 48.15 1.71 -11.62
N ILE A 43 47.40 2.75 -11.23
CA ILE A 43 47.50 4.11 -11.77
C ILE A 43 46.87 5.12 -10.78
N GLU A 44 47.57 6.24 -10.67
CA GLU A 44 47.45 7.42 -9.80
C GLU A 44 46.05 8.03 -9.65
N GLU A 45 45.64 8.37 -8.42
CA GLU A 45 45.65 9.74 -7.85
C GLU A 45 44.98 10.85 -8.70
N LYS A 46 43.91 11.46 -8.14
CA LYS A 46 44.08 12.77 -7.45
C LYS A 46 42.93 13.17 -6.52
N LYS A 47 43.35 13.64 -5.34
CA LYS A 47 42.62 14.50 -4.37
C LYS A 47 42.01 15.75 -5.07
N LYS A 48 41.04 16.50 -4.51
CA LYS A 48 40.97 16.99 -3.12
C LYS A 48 39.60 17.63 -2.74
N HIS A 49 39.36 17.70 -1.43
CA HIS A 49 38.29 18.33 -0.63
C HIS A 49 37.45 19.53 -1.15
N GLY A 50 36.19 19.59 -0.67
CA GLY A 50 35.35 20.80 -0.50
C GLY A 50 34.21 20.53 0.51
N GLU A 51 33.88 21.48 1.40
CA GLU A 51 33.04 21.28 2.60
C GLU A 51 31.50 21.43 2.42
N LYS A 52 30.76 20.68 3.26
CA LYS A 52 29.50 21.02 3.97
C LYS A 52 28.33 21.69 3.21
N SER A 53 27.17 21.02 3.22
CA SER A 53 26.01 21.47 4.03
C SER A 53 25.04 20.30 4.29
N LYS A 54 24.24 20.37 5.37
CA LYS A 54 23.19 19.38 5.67
C LYS A 54 21.87 19.84 5.03
N GLY A 55 21.45 19.20 3.95
CA GLY A 55 20.08 19.22 3.45
C GLY A 55 19.35 17.94 3.86
N SER A 56 18.04 18.03 4.14
CA SER A 56 17.23 16.87 4.55
C SER A 56 17.20 15.80 3.45
N ALA A 57 17.37 14.53 3.83
CA ALA A 57 17.31 13.42 2.90
C ALA A 57 15.85 13.14 2.50
N VAL A 58 15.40 13.80 1.43
CA VAL A 58 14.27 13.29 0.65
C VAL A 58 14.68 11.93 0.10
N VAL A 59 13.99 10.87 0.51
CA VAL A 59 14.15 9.55 -0.08
C VAL A 59 13.70 9.67 -1.55
N PRO A 60 14.58 9.47 -2.54
CA PRO A 60 14.14 9.47 -3.93
C PRO A 60 13.25 8.25 -4.13
N ASP A 61 12.07 8.47 -4.71
CA ASP A 61 11.17 7.40 -5.11
C ASP A 61 11.91 6.46 -6.08
N GLN A 62 12.21 5.24 -5.62
CA GLN A 62 13.09 4.32 -6.33
C GLN A 62 12.45 3.76 -7.61
N SER A 63 11.14 3.98 -7.80
CA SER A 63 10.39 3.63 -9.00
C SER A 63 10.74 4.48 -10.24
N ALA A 64 11.29 5.69 -10.05
CA ALA A 64 11.57 6.62 -11.14
C ALA A 64 12.89 6.36 -11.90
N ASN A 65 13.71 5.41 -11.45
CA ASN A 65 15.00 5.10 -12.10
C ASN A 65 14.83 3.91 -13.08
N PRO A 66 15.03 4.12 -14.40
CA PRO A 66 14.90 3.05 -15.40
C PRO A 66 15.96 1.95 -15.31
N PHE A 67 16.95 2.09 -14.40
CA PHE A 67 17.94 1.06 -14.07
C PHE A 67 17.74 0.46 -12.66
N HIS A 68 16.62 0.73 -11.98
CA HIS A 68 16.31 0.10 -10.71
C HIS A 68 15.82 -1.34 -10.93
N VAL A 69 16.53 -2.30 -10.34
CA VAL A 69 16.16 -3.72 -10.38
C VAL A 69 15.26 -4.00 -9.17
N SER A 70 13.98 -4.30 -9.43
CA SER A 70 12.98 -4.58 -8.40
C SER A 70 13.44 -5.68 -7.44
N GLY A 71 13.33 -5.44 -6.13
CA GLY A 71 13.83 -6.36 -5.09
C GLY A 71 13.22 -7.77 -5.09
N ASP A 72 12.06 -7.96 -5.72
CA ASP A 72 11.35 -9.25 -5.79
C ASP A 72 11.89 -10.21 -6.87
N LEU A 73 12.83 -9.76 -7.71
CA LEU A 73 13.48 -10.60 -8.73
C LEU A 73 14.99 -10.66 -8.48
N ASP A 74 15.43 -11.73 -7.83
CA ASP A 74 16.86 -12.00 -7.63
C ASP A 74 17.55 -12.24 -8.98
N PHE A 75 18.18 -11.18 -9.50
CA PHE A 75 18.90 -11.17 -10.76
C PHE A 75 19.99 -12.26 -10.82
N PHE A 76 20.56 -12.64 -9.69
CA PHE A 76 21.56 -13.71 -9.64
C PHE A 76 20.92 -15.08 -9.88
N LEU A 77 19.71 -15.35 -9.37
CA LEU A 77 18.97 -16.58 -9.68
C LEU A 77 18.60 -16.68 -11.15
N LEU A 78 18.16 -15.59 -11.79
CA LEU A 78 17.88 -15.59 -13.25
C LEU A 78 19.16 -15.86 -14.05
N ARG A 79 20.28 -15.23 -13.67
CA ARG A 79 21.58 -15.40 -14.34
C ARG A 79 22.17 -16.79 -14.15
N ASP A 80 21.98 -17.40 -12.99
CA ASP A 80 22.38 -18.77 -12.72
C ASP A 80 21.45 -19.79 -13.40
N GLN A 81 20.14 -19.49 -13.52
CA GLN A 81 19.21 -20.28 -14.33
C GLN A 81 19.59 -20.23 -15.82
N GLU A 82 19.94 -19.06 -16.36
CA GLU A 82 20.42 -18.90 -17.74
C GLU A 82 21.76 -19.63 -17.94
N ARG A 83 22.70 -19.54 -16.99
CA ARG A 83 23.96 -20.30 -17.00
C ARG A 83 23.70 -21.81 -17.02
N ASN A 84 22.80 -22.30 -16.17
CA ASN A 84 22.46 -23.73 -16.08
C ASN A 84 21.75 -24.23 -17.35
N LYS A 85 20.83 -23.43 -17.93
CA LYS A 85 20.25 -23.70 -19.25
C LYS A 85 21.34 -23.76 -20.33
N SER A 86 22.28 -22.81 -20.36
CA SER A 86 23.40 -22.81 -21.31
C SER A 86 24.34 -24.01 -21.16
N LEU A 87 24.57 -24.49 -19.92
CA LEU A 87 25.33 -25.71 -19.66
C LEU A 87 24.59 -26.96 -20.14
N SER A 88 23.29 -27.10 -19.84
CA SER A 88 22.44 -28.19 -20.34
C SER A 88 22.39 -28.24 -21.87
N ASP A 89 22.18 -27.08 -22.53
CA ASP A 89 22.24 -26.94 -23.99
C ASP A 89 23.59 -27.41 -24.57
N ARG A 90 24.69 -27.10 -23.89
CA ARG A 90 26.04 -27.55 -24.29
C ARG A 90 26.22 -29.05 -24.09
N GLU A 91 25.65 -29.64 -23.04
CA GLU A 91 25.69 -31.08 -22.81
C GLU A 91 24.86 -31.86 -23.83
N GLN A 92 23.64 -31.42 -24.13
CA GLN A 92 22.84 -31.97 -25.22
C GLN A 92 23.59 -31.87 -26.56
N LYS A 93 24.19 -30.71 -26.86
CA LYS A 93 25.03 -30.52 -28.05
C LYS A 93 26.34 -31.31 -28.05
N LYS A 94 26.81 -31.87 -26.92
CA LYS A 94 27.91 -32.86 -26.91
C LYS A 94 27.45 -34.24 -27.37
N GLN A 95 26.21 -34.62 -27.05
CA GLN A 95 25.64 -35.93 -27.39
C GLN A 95 25.28 -36.06 -28.89
N LEU A 96 24.91 -34.95 -29.54
CA LEU A 96 24.60 -34.92 -30.98
C LEU A 96 25.84 -35.16 -31.87
N ARG A 97 25.62 -35.79 -33.03
CA ARG A 97 26.60 -35.97 -34.12
C ARG A 97 26.85 -34.65 -34.84
N VAL A 98 27.97 -34.54 -35.55
CA VAL A 98 28.41 -33.27 -36.18
C VAL A 98 27.41 -32.76 -37.22
N HIS A 99 26.76 -33.65 -37.98
CA HIS A 99 25.76 -33.28 -39.00
C HIS A 99 24.40 -32.86 -38.42
N GLU A 100 24.12 -33.20 -37.15
CA GLU A 100 22.90 -32.81 -36.43
C GLU A 100 23.03 -31.42 -35.78
N LYS A 101 24.26 -30.87 -35.74
CA LYS A 101 24.55 -29.56 -35.14
C LYS A 101 24.35 -28.45 -36.15
N MET A 102 23.26 -27.71 -35.98
CA MET A 102 23.02 -26.47 -36.73
C MET A 102 24.11 -25.42 -36.43
N THR A 103 24.59 -24.74 -37.47
CA THR A 103 25.43 -23.54 -37.35
C THR A 103 24.71 -22.42 -36.60
N TYR A 104 25.46 -21.53 -35.95
CA TYR A 104 24.89 -20.44 -35.14
C TYR A 104 23.88 -19.58 -35.94
N SER A 105 24.20 -19.23 -37.19
CA SER A 105 23.32 -18.50 -38.10
C SER A 105 22.00 -19.24 -38.38
N SER A 106 22.06 -20.54 -38.70
CA SER A 106 20.86 -21.35 -38.96
C SER A 106 20.03 -21.59 -37.70
N SER A 107 20.66 -21.69 -36.52
CA SER A 107 19.97 -21.75 -35.23
C SER A 107 19.25 -20.45 -34.87
N MET A 108 19.88 -19.28 -35.08
CA MET A 108 19.23 -17.98 -34.87
C MET A 108 18.07 -17.76 -35.84
N ALA A 109 18.26 -18.09 -37.13
CA ALA A 109 17.18 -18.03 -38.12
C ALA A 109 15.99 -18.94 -37.75
N ALA A 110 16.25 -20.16 -37.28
CA ALA A 110 15.20 -21.07 -36.81
C ALA A 110 14.45 -20.53 -35.59
N LYS A 111 15.14 -19.90 -34.62
CA LYS A 111 14.50 -19.26 -33.46
C LYS A 111 13.59 -18.10 -33.87
N HIS A 112 14.07 -17.18 -34.72
CA HIS A 112 13.24 -16.08 -35.22
C HIS A 112 12.06 -16.57 -36.08
N ALA A 113 12.24 -17.63 -36.87
CA ALA A 113 11.16 -18.25 -37.63
C ALA A 113 10.13 -18.97 -36.73
N SER A 114 10.55 -19.49 -35.58
CA SER A 114 9.63 -20.06 -34.59
C SER A 114 8.82 -18.98 -33.90
N LEU A 115 9.48 -17.94 -33.37
CA LEU A 115 8.83 -16.83 -32.68
C LEU A 115 7.83 -16.09 -33.58
N ARG A 116 8.15 -15.90 -34.88
CA ARG A 116 7.20 -15.32 -35.84
C ARG A 116 5.96 -16.18 -36.06
N ARG A 117 6.11 -17.51 -36.11
CA ARG A 117 4.96 -18.43 -36.20
C ARG A 117 4.16 -18.46 -34.91
N GLU A 118 4.80 -18.34 -33.76
CA GLU A 118 4.15 -18.30 -32.44
C GLU A 118 3.28 -17.06 -32.30
N LEU A 119 3.82 -15.86 -32.61
CA LEU A 119 3.05 -14.61 -32.65
C LEU A 119 1.90 -14.64 -33.68
N GLN A 120 2.14 -15.19 -34.87
CA GLN A 120 1.08 -15.36 -35.88
C GLN A 120 -0.03 -16.31 -35.41
N LEU A 121 0.30 -17.35 -34.66
CA LEU A 121 -0.68 -18.25 -34.06
C LEU A 121 -1.43 -17.58 -32.89
N GLU A 122 -0.79 -16.72 -32.10
CA GLU A 122 -1.47 -15.92 -31.07
C GLU A 122 -2.47 -14.93 -31.69
N ASP A 123 -2.08 -14.21 -32.75
CA ASP A 123 -2.98 -13.32 -33.50
C ASP A 123 -4.16 -14.09 -34.14
N GLU A 124 -3.88 -15.24 -34.78
CA GLU A 124 -4.92 -16.11 -35.36
C GLU A 124 -5.85 -16.72 -34.30
N VAL A 125 -5.33 -17.10 -33.12
CA VAL A 125 -6.14 -17.61 -32.00
C VAL A 125 -6.97 -16.50 -31.36
N ALA A 126 -6.46 -15.26 -31.28
CA ALA A 126 -7.24 -14.12 -30.81
C ALA A 126 -8.40 -13.78 -31.77
N GLU A 127 -8.16 -13.75 -33.08
CA GLU A 127 -9.22 -13.60 -34.09
C GLU A 127 -10.22 -14.77 -34.07
N GLN A 128 -9.75 -16.01 -33.91
CA GLN A 128 -10.62 -17.19 -33.80
C GLN A 128 -11.47 -17.11 -32.53
N GLY A 129 -10.90 -16.76 -31.38
CA GLY A 129 -11.61 -16.55 -30.12
C GLY A 129 -12.71 -15.49 -30.26
N ALA A 130 -12.41 -14.34 -30.86
CA ALA A 130 -13.41 -13.29 -31.12
C ALA A 130 -14.55 -13.78 -32.03
N ARG A 131 -14.26 -14.61 -33.03
CA ARG A 131 -15.27 -15.23 -33.92
C ARG A 131 -16.07 -16.33 -33.22
N GLU A 132 -15.44 -17.13 -32.37
CA GLU A 132 -16.11 -18.16 -31.56
C GLU A 132 -17.04 -17.53 -30.50
N GLU A 133 -16.64 -16.42 -29.90
CA GLU A 133 -17.47 -15.63 -28.98
C GLU A 133 -18.70 -15.05 -29.70
N GLN A 134 -18.51 -14.43 -30.88
CA GLN A 134 -19.61 -13.95 -31.72
C GLN A 134 -20.54 -15.10 -32.16
N LEU A 135 -19.98 -16.27 -32.52
CA LEU A 135 -20.75 -17.46 -32.83
C LEU A 135 -21.49 -17.99 -31.60
N ARG A 136 -20.91 -17.98 -30.40
CA ARG A 136 -21.63 -18.34 -29.16
C ARG A 136 -22.80 -17.42 -28.91
N ILE A 137 -22.61 -16.10 -28.96
CA ILE A 137 -23.67 -15.11 -28.78
C ILE A 137 -24.80 -15.35 -29.80
N PHE A 138 -24.45 -15.63 -31.07
CA PHE A 138 -25.43 -15.97 -32.10
C PHE A 138 -26.16 -17.29 -31.81
N HIS A 139 -25.46 -18.34 -31.39
CA HIS A 139 -26.06 -19.63 -31.03
C HIS A 139 -26.95 -19.54 -29.78
N GLU A 140 -26.57 -18.78 -28.76
CA GLU A 140 -27.40 -18.51 -27.57
C GLU A 140 -28.65 -17.72 -27.95
N GLN A 141 -28.51 -16.68 -28.79
CA GLN A 141 -29.66 -15.91 -29.26
C GLN A 141 -30.59 -16.73 -30.17
N MET A 142 -30.05 -17.65 -30.99
CA MET A 142 -30.83 -18.62 -31.77
C MET A 142 -31.50 -19.67 -30.88
N ALA A 143 -30.80 -20.22 -29.88
CA ALA A 143 -31.34 -21.17 -28.93
C ALA A 143 -32.48 -20.56 -28.11
N TRP A 144 -32.33 -19.30 -27.68
CA TRP A 144 -33.40 -18.54 -27.02
C TRP A 144 -34.61 -18.38 -27.94
N LYS A 145 -34.42 -17.91 -29.19
CA LYS A 145 -35.49 -17.79 -30.20
C LYS A 145 -36.21 -19.13 -30.43
N LEU A 146 -35.47 -20.22 -30.61
CA LEU A 146 -36.00 -21.59 -30.76
C LEU A 146 -36.74 -22.09 -29.51
N SER A 147 -36.30 -21.71 -28.30
CA SER A 147 -36.97 -22.06 -27.05
C SER A 147 -38.30 -21.31 -26.86
N MET A 148 -38.41 -20.10 -27.41
CA MET A 148 -39.62 -19.26 -27.36
C MET A 148 -40.64 -19.63 -28.44
N THR A 149 -40.22 -20.15 -29.60
CA THR A 149 -41.12 -20.57 -30.69
C THR A 149 -41.55 -22.04 -30.63
N ARG A 150 -40.96 -22.85 -29.74
CA ARG A 150 -41.38 -24.24 -29.53
C ARG A 150 -42.74 -24.28 -28.86
N GLU A 151 -43.77 -24.71 -29.59
CA GLU A 151 -45.14 -24.85 -29.05
C GLU A 151 -45.15 -25.70 -27.77
N ARG A 152 -45.41 -25.05 -26.63
CA ARG A 152 -45.71 -25.74 -25.38
C ARG A 152 -47.13 -26.26 -25.46
N LYS A 153 -47.29 -27.57 -25.65
CA LYS A 153 -48.56 -28.26 -25.45
C LYS A 153 -48.99 -28.07 -24.00
N MET A 154 -49.92 -27.16 -23.76
CA MET A 154 -50.53 -26.95 -22.45
C MET A 154 -51.64 -27.97 -22.26
N GLU A 155 -51.49 -28.83 -21.25
CA GLU A 155 -52.59 -29.61 -20.68
C GLU A 155 -53.63 -28.64 -20.05
N PRO A 156 -54.92 -29.01 -19.99
CA PRO A 156 -55.95 -28.14 -19.43
C PRO A 156 -55.72 -27.91 -17.92
N ASP A 157 -55.21 -26.72 -17.59
CA ASP A 157 -54.87 -26.35 -16.23
C ASP A 157 -56.08 -26.32 -15.28
N ASN A 158 -55.93 -27.00 -14.15
CA ASN A 158 -56.83 -26.87 -13.00
C ASN A 158 -56.91 -25.39 -12.56
N ILE A 159 -58.08 -24.89 -12.15
CA ILE A 159 -58.33 -23.48 -11.82
C ILE A 159 -57.29 -22.93 -10.82
N HIS A 160 -56.86 -23.75 -9.84
CA HIS A 160 -55.82 -23.37 -8.89
C HIS A 160 -54.42 -23.19 -9.53
N SER A 161 -54.07 -24.00 -10.54
CA SER A 161 -52.84 -23.86 -11.32
C SER A 161 -52.85 -22.55 -12.10
N TYR A 162 -53.96 -22.26 -12.81
CA TYR A 162 -54.13 -21.00 -13.54
C TYR A 162 -54.00 -19.76 -12.63
N ILE A 163 -54.62 -19.77 -11.45
CA ILE A 163 -54.50 -18.67 -10.47
C ILE A 163 -53.06 -18.53 -9.98
N ALA A 164 -52.34 -19.63 -9.73
CA ALA A 164 -50.94 -19.61 -9.33
C ALA A 164 -50.03 -19.05 -10.44
N GLN A 165 -50.18 -19.53 -11.68
CA GLN A 165 -49.45 -19.04 -12.85
C GLN A 165 -49.70 -17.55 -13.11
N LYS A 166 -50.95 -17.07 -12.98
CA LYS A 166 -51.28 -15.64 -13.10
C LYS A 166 -50.61 -14.81 -12.01
N ARG A 167 -50.63 -15.26 -10.75
CA ARG A 167 -49.90 -14.61 -9.65
C ARG A 167 -48.39 -14.56 -9.92
N GLN A 168 -47.80 -15.65 -10.40
CA GLN A 168 -46.38 -15.71 -10.76
C GLN A 168 -46.06 -14.75 -11.92
N THR A 169 -46.95 -14.63 -12.90
CA THR A 169 -46.82 -13.70 -14.02
C THR A 169 -46.87 -12.24 -13.54
N PHE A 170 -47.80 -11.89 -12.65
CA PHE A 170 -47.85 -10.54 -12.05
C PHE A 170 -46.62 -10.24 -11.18
N LEU A 171 -46.12 -11.21 -10.42
CA LEU A 171 -44.91 -11.04 -9.61
C LEU A 171 -43.67 -10.81 -10.49
N LEU A 172 -43.53 -11.58 -11.58
CA LEU A 172 -42.48 -11.40 -12.58
C LEU A 172 -42.61 -10.05 -13.30
N GLN A 173 -43.81 -9.65 -13.69
CA GLN A 173 -44.06 -8.35 -14.32
C GLN A 173 -43.65 -7.20 -13.39
N TYR A 174 -44.08 -7.23 -12.13
CA TYR A 174 -43.68 -6.26 -11.12
C TYR A 174 -42.16 -6.23 -10.92
N ALA A 175 -41.51 -7.39 -10.82
CA ALA A 175 -40.05 -7.47 -10.69
C ALA A 175 -39.32 -6.88 -11.92
N LEU A 176 -39.81 -7.14 -13.14
CA LEU A 176 -39.27 -6.57 -14.37
C LEU A 176 -39.44 -5.05 -14.42
N ASP A 177 -40.62 -4.53 -14.04
CA ASP A 177 -40.88 -3.10 -14.06
C ASP A 177 -40.10 -2.36 -12.97
N MET A 178 -39.93 -2.95 -11.77
CA MET A 178 -39.01 -2.43 -10.75
C MET A 178 -37.56 -2.41 -11.25
N LYS A 179 -37.09 -3.46 -11.95
CA LYS A 179 -35.75 -3.49 -12.53
C LYS A 179 -35.58 -2.46 -13.64
N ARG A 180 -36.57 -2.27 -14.52
CA ARG A 180 -36.58 -1.23 -15.55
C ARG A 180 -36.51 0.18 -14.95
N ASN A 181 -37.29 0.43 -13.90
CA ASN A 181 -37.29 1.72 -13.20
C ASN A 181 -35.93 2.02 -12.54
N GLU A 182 -35.26 1.02 -11.97
CA GLU A 182 -33.91 1.20 -11.42
C GLU A 182 -32.85 1.36 -12.53
N ILE A 183 -32.95 0.64 -13.64
CA ILE A 183 -32.08 0.84 -14.82
C ILE A 183 -32.20 2.30 -15.29
N GLN A 184 -33.42 2.81 -15.50
CA GLN A 184 -33.64 4.21 -15.85
C GLN A 184 -33.13 5.19 -14.78
N ARG A 185 -33.11 4.80 -13.50
CA ARG A 185 -32.54 5.62 -12.41
C ARG A 185 -31.03 5.71 -12.54
N LEU A 186 -30.38 4.58 -12.82
CA LEU A 186 -28.93 4.50 -13.03
C LEU A 186 -28.51 5.21 -14.33
N GLU A 187 -29.22 5.04 -15.43
CA GLU A 187 -29.01 5.78 -16.70
C GLU A 187 -29.08 7.31 -16.47
N ARG A 188 -30.06 7.78 -15.69
CA ARG A 188 -30.20 9.20 -15.32
C ARG A 188 -29.14 9.71 -14.33
N LEU A 189 -28.40 8.83 -13.66
CA LEU A 189 -27.25 9.20 -12.84
C LEU A 189 -25.99 9.21 -13.71
N ALA A 190 -25.74 8.15 -14.49
CA ALA A 190 -24.62 8.07 -15.43
C ALA A 190 -24.58 9.28 -16.38
N ALA A 191 -25.72 9.64 -17.01
CA ALA A 191 -25.79 10.79 -17.91
C ALA A 191 -25.56 12.16 -17.22
N LYS A 192 -25.69 12.25 -15.90
CA LYS A 192 -25.32 13.46 -15.14
C LYS A 192 -23.83 13.51 -14.87
N GLU A 193 -23.26 12.40 -14.41
CA GLU A 193 -21.81 12.26 -14.19
C GLU A 193 -21.03 12.49 -15.49
N GLU A 194 -21.46 11.88 -16.61
CA GLU A 194 -20.89 12.13 -17.95
C GLU A 194 -20.94 13.62 -18.33
N ALA A 195 -22.07 14.29 -18.09
CA ALA A 195 -22.22 15.71 -18.39
C ALA A 195 -21.44 16.63 -17.43
N GLU A 196 -21.04 16.16 -16.25
CA GLU A 196 -20.14 16.86 -15.34
C GLU A 196 -18.67 16.65 -15.72
N LEU A 197 -18.29 15.43 -16.10
CA LEU A 197 -16.99 15.11 -16.68
C LEU A 197 -16.73 15.91 -17.96
N GLU A 198 -17.69 15.98 -18.89
CA GLU A 198 -17.55 16.73 -20.14
C GLU A 198 -17.33 18.25 -19.90
N ARG A 199 -17.89 18.80 -18.81
CA ARG A 199 -17.63 20.20 -18.41
C ARG A 199 -16.24 20.38 -17.82
N ALA A 200 -15.77 19.41 -17.03
CA ALA A 200 -14.43 19.42 -16.45
C ALA A 200 -13.36 19.29 -17.54
N GLU A 201 -13.54 18.39 -18.51
CA GLU A 201 -12.67 18.21 -19.67
C GLU A 201 -12.57 19.51 -20.50
N LYS A 202 -13.70 20.13 -20.84
CA LYS A 202 -13.73 21.44 -21.54
C LYS A 202 -13.13 22.59 -20.73
N PHE A 203 -13.00 22.47 -19.41
CA PHE A 203 -12.30 23.45 -18.58
C PHE A 203 -10.79 23.20 -18.63
N LEU A 204 -10.37 21.95 -18.48
CA LEU A 204 -8.97 21.52 -18.60
C LEU A 204 -8.39 21.86 -19.99
N GLU A 205 -9.14 21.62 -21.07
CA GLU A 205 -8.76 21.97 -22.44
C GLU A 205 -8.49 23.49 -22.60
N LYS A 206 -9.35 24.33 -21.99
CA LYS A 206 -9.16 25.80 -22.00
C LYS A 206 -8.01 26.27 -21.13
N ASP A 207 -7.68 25.56 -20.05
CA ASP A 207 -6.52 25.85 -19.21
C ASP A 207 -5.23 25.42 -19.94
N ALA A 208 -5.22 24.26 -20.59
CA ALA A 208 -4.13 23.77 -21.42
C ALA A 208 -3.84 24.73 -22.59
N ALA A 209 -4.86 25.18 -23.32
CA ALA A 209 -4.70 26.16 -24.40
C ALA A 209 -4.08 27.49 -23.90
N ARG A 210 -4.53 27.98 -22.73
CA ARG A 210 -3.94 29.17 -22.09
C ARG A 210 -2.50 28.95 -21.65
N PHE A 211 -2.14 27.74 -21.23
CA PHE A 211 -0.75 27.39 -20.88
C PHE A 211 0.14 27.32 -22.14
N GLU A 212 -0.34 26.77 -23.25
CA GLU A 212 0.38 26.80 -24.53
C GLU A 212 0.56 28.21 -25.09
N GLU A 213 -0.41 29.11 -24.89
CA GLU A 213 -0.28 30.53 -25.22
C GLU A 213 0.78 31.22 -24.35
N PHE A 214 0.78 30.93 -23.04
CA PHE A 214 1.79 31.43 -22.11
C PHE A 214 3.21 30.96 -22.49
N LEU A 215 3.39 29.67 -22.82
CA LEU A 215 4.68 29.14 -23.28
C LEU A 215 5.13 29.83 -24.57
N ARG A 216 4.24 29.96 -25.57
CA ARG A 216 4.55 30.63 -26.84
C ARG A 216 4.97 32.08 -26.66
N GLU A 217 4.31 32.84 -25.77
CA GLU A 217 4.70 34.23 -25.50
C GLU A 217 5.97 34.33 -24.64
N ASN A 218 6.21 33.36 -23.73
CA ASN A 218 7.46 33.28 -22.98
C ASN A 218 8.66 33.00 -23.89
N ASP A 219 8.55 32.02 -24.81
CA ASP A 219 9.56 31.72 -25.82
C ASP A 219 9.82 32.94 -26.72
N ARG A 220 8.74 33.60 -27.17
CA ARG A 220 8.83 34.80 -28.01
C ARG A 220 9.54 35.95 -27.30
N SER A 221 9.22 36.19 -26.02
CA SER A 221 9.83 37.22 -25.19
C SER A 221 11.32 36.91 -24.94
N SER A 222 11.62 35.66 -24.59
CA SER A 222 12.99 35.16 -24.38
C SER A 222 13.85 35.29 -25.63
N LEU A 223 13.33 34.94 -26.81
CA LEU A 223 14.00 35.13 -28.09
C LEU A 223 14.17 36.61 -28.47
N GLN A 224 13.25 37.49 -28.08
CA GLN A 224 13.42 38.94 -28.27
C GLN A 224 14.55 39.48 -27.37
N ALA A 225 14.55 39.14 -26.08
CA ALA A 225 15.60 39.53 -25.14
C ALA A 225 16.98 39.04 -25.61
N LEU A 226 17.08 37.79 -26.07
CA LEU A 226 18.32 37.22 -26.60
C LEU A 226 18.81 37.96 -27.86
N ARG A 227 17.90 38.33 -28.79
CA ARG A 227 18.24 39.15 -29.96
C ARG A 227 18.69 40.56 -29.61
N VAL A 228 18.14 41.18 -28.56
CA VAL A 228 18.59 42.50 -28.09
C VAL A 228 20.00 42.38 -27.50
N ALA A 229 20.23 41.41 -26.63
CA ALA A 229 21.57 41.13 -26.08
C ALA A 229 22.60 40.81 -27.18
N GLU A 230 22.24 40.06 -28.23
CA GLU A 230 23.12 39.84 -29.38
C GLU A 230 23.46 41.12 -30.16
N LYS A 231 22.50 42.05 -30.31
CA LYS A 231 22.75 43.34 -30.97
C LYS A 231 23.66 44.23 -30.11
N GLU A 232 23.41 44.31 -28.81
CA GLU A 232 24.22 45.09 -27.87
C GLU A 232 25.65 44.53 -27.77
N THR A 233 25.80 43.21 -27.74
CA THR A 233 27.13 42.57 -27.74
C THR A 233 27.88 42.76 -29.06
N LYS A 234 27.19 42.78 -30.21
CA LYS A 234 27.80 43.15 -31.51
C LYS A 234 28.23 44.62 -31.55
N ALA A 235 27.36 45.56 -31.18
CA ALA A 235 27.70 46.99 -31.10
C ALA A 235 28.85 47.27 -30.11
N LYS A 236 28.88 46.54 -28.98
CA LYS A 236 30.01 46.56 -28.05
C LYS A 236 31.30 46.01 -28.66
N MET A 237 31.23 44.96 -29.48
CA MET A 237 32.39 44.41 -30.18
C MET A 237 32.92 45.39 -31.25
N GLU A 238 32.03 46.02 -32.01
CA GLU A 238 32.33 47.02 -33.03
C GLU A 238 33.03 48.24 -32.40
N THR A 239 32.44 48.82 -31.35
CA THR A 239 33.07 49.93 -30.60
C THR A 239 34.39 49.53 -29.93
N ILE A 240 34.57 48.28 -29.48
CA ILE A 240 35.88 47.77 -29.01
C ILE A 240 36.92 47.73 -30.15
N VAL A 241 36.51 47.43 -31.39
CA VAL A 241 37.40 47.48 -32.56
C VAL A 241 37.76 48.93 -32.90
N GLU A 242 36.79 49.84 -32.96
CA GLU A 242 37.05 51.27 -33.19
C GLU A 242 37.99 51.87 -32.13
N ILE A 243 37.79 51.55 -30.85
CA ILE A 243 38.68 51.97 -29.75
C ILE A 243 40.10 51.44 -29.97
N ARG A 244 40.26 50.19 -30.43
CA ARG A 244 41.58 49.63 -30.74
C ARG A 244 42.23 50.36 -31.91
N ASP A 245 41.49 50.61 -32.99
CA ASP A 245 42.00 51.29 -34.17
C ASP A 245 42.43 52.73 -33.83
N LEU A 246 41.61 53.49 -33.13
CA LEU A 246 41.97 54.82 -32.60
C LEU A 246 43.18 54.76 -31.67
N THR A 247 43.29 53.73 -30.82
CA THR A 247 44.47 53.54 -29.96
C THR A 247 45.75 53.31 -30.79
N THR A 248 45.67 52.58 -31.91
CA THR A 248 46.83 52.43 -32.82
C THR A 248 47.18 53.75 -33.52
N GLN A 249 46.19 54.53 -33.97
CA GLN A 249 46.41 55.84 -34.58
C GLN A 249 47.08 56.81 -33.59
N ILE A 250 46.59 56.87 -32.35
CA ILE A 250 47.20 57.65 -31.26
C ILE A 250 48.65 57.21 -31.02
N MET A 251 48.95 55.91 -31.03
CA MET A 251 50.31 55.41 -30.88
C MET A 251 51.23 55.81 -32.05
N ILE A 252 50.71 55.81 -33.28
CA ILE A 252 51.44 56.27 -34.48
C ILE A 252 51.72 57.77 -34.40
N ILE A 253 50.71 58.60 -34.12
CA ILE A 253 50.85 60.06 -33.99
C ILE A 253 51.81 60.42 -32.84
N LYS A 254 51.70 59.75 -31.69
CA LYS A 254 52.59 59.96 -30.54
C LYS A 254 54.05 59.62 -30.89
N ARG A 255 54.27 58.56 -31.69
CA ARG A 255 55.59 58.20 -32.21
C ARG A 255 56.12 59.26 -33.18
N ALA A 256 55.28 59.74 -34.10
CA ALA A 256 55.63 60.80 -35.05
C ALA A 256 56.00 62.11 -34.34
N CYS A 257 55.21 62.55 -33.35
CA CYS A 257 55.51 63.72 -32.52
C CYS A 257 56.82 63.58 -31.73
N SER A 258 57.13 62.38 -31.20
CA SER A 258 58.43 62.13 -30.56
C SER A 258 59.62 62.08 -31.53
N THR A 259 59.38 62.07 -32.85
CA THR A 259 60.42 62.11 -33.89
C THR A 259 60.49 63.43 -34.64
N LEU A 260 59.72 64.45 -34.26
CA LEU A 260 59.93 65.80 -34.77
C LEU A 260 61.25 66.35 -34.17
N PRO A 261 62.26 66.71 -34.99
CA PRO A 261 63.36 67.50 -34.49
C PRO A 261 62.82 68.86 -34.07
N VAL A 262 63.23 69.33 -32.88
CA VAL A 262 63.03 70.72 -32.48
C VAL A 262 63.95 71.56 -33.37
N GLN A 263 63.43 72.00 -34.51
CA GLN A 263 64.01 73.08 -35.29
C GLN A 263 63.55 74.40 -34.68
N GLU A 264 64.37 74.94 -33.80
CA GLU A 264 64.40 76.38 -33.54
C GLU A 264 64.95 77.05 -34.80
N ASP A 265 64.08 77.43 -35.74
CA ASP A 265 64.40 78.35 -36.83
C ASP A 265 64.09 79.79 -36.34
N PRO A 266 65.10 80.62 -36.01
CA PRO A 266 64.91 81.91 -35.35
C PRO A 266 64.88 83.07 -36.35
N GLU A 267 64.17 82.93 -37.48
CA GLU A 267 64.11 83.96 -38.53
C GLU A 267 62.75 83.94 -39.27
N SER A 268 61.73 84.58 -38.67
CA SER A 268 60.51 84.99 -39.36
C SER A 268 60.07 86.35 -38.84
N ASP A 269 60.28 87.38 -39.66
CA ASP A 269 59.98 88.77 -39.31
C ASP A 269 58.48 89.03 -39.12
N GLY A 270 58.15 89.71 -38.02
CA GLY A 270 57.34 90.93 -38.14
C GLY A 270 55.82 90.84 -38.32
N GLU A 271 55.16 89.70 -38.11
CA GLU A 271 53.72 89.71 -37.84
C GLU A 271 53.49 90.05 -36.36
N GLU A 272 52.96 91.25 -36.10
CA GLU A 272 52.59 91.73 -34.77
C GLU A 272 51.49 90.83 -34.19
N LEU A 273 51.88 89.94 -33.25
CA LEU A 273 50.99 89.00 -32.57
C LEU A 273 49.79 89.74 -31.99
N GLN A 274 48.63 89.56 -32.62
CA GLN A 274 47.40 90.26 -32.29
C GLN A 274 47.04 89.99 -30.81
N LEU A 275 47.08 91.03 -29.98
CA LEU A 275 46.81 90.92 -28.55
C LEU A 275 45.38 90.39 -28.34
N TYR A 276 45.29 89.23 -27.68
CA TYR A 276 44.04 88.48 -27.53
C TYR A 276 42.93 89.24 -26.77
N PHE A 277 43.33 90.27 -26.01
CA PHE A 277 42.44 91.24 -25.38
C PHE A 277 42.96 92.65 -25.68
N THR A 278 42.08 93.52 -26.16
CA THR A 278 42.41 94.92 -26.50
C THR A 278 42.08 95.89 -25.37
N GLU A 279 41.12 95.54 -24.51
CA GLU A 279 40.72 96.31 -23.34
C GLU A 279 40.69 95.40 -22.10
N PRO A 280 41.19 95.85 -20.93
CA PRO A 280 41.28 95.01 -19.74
C PRO A 280 39.92 94.57 -19.18
N GLN A 281 38.82 95.24 -19.56
CA GLN A 281 37.45 94.86 -19.20
C GLN A 281 36.99 93.57 -19.90
N GLN A 282 37.49 93.28 -21.11
CA GLN A 282 37.12 92.07 -21.87
C GLN A 282 37.48 90.78 -21.11
N LEU A 283 38.59 90.79 -20.36
CA LEU A 283 39.01 89.67 -19.52
C LEU A 283 38.10 89.51 -18.29
N LEU A 284 37.70 90.62 -17.66
CA LEU A 284 36.77 90.61 -16.51
C LEU A 284 35.39 90.10 -16.93
N ASP A 285 34.87 90.54 -18.08
CA ASP A 285 33.61 90.05 -18.63
C ASP A 285 33.64 88.55 -18.95
N VAL A 286 34.79 88.01 -19.40
CA VAL A 286 34.98 86.57 -19.59
C VAL A 286 35.00 85.84 -18.25
N PHE A 287 35.64 86.38 -17.22
CA PHE A 287 35.61 85.79 -15.87
C PHE A 287 34.20 85.79 -15.27
N VAL A 288 33.44 86.89 -15.39
CA VAL A 288 32.04 86.96 -14.90
C VAL A 288 31.15 85.95 -15.62
N LYS A 289 31.26 85.82 -16.96
CA LYS A 289 30.52 84.80 -17.73
C LYS A 289 30.92 83.37 -17.34
N LEU A 290 32.19 83.12 -17.05
CA LEU A 290 32.66 81.83 -16.54
C LEU A 290 32.16 81.57 -15.11
N GLU A 291 32.05 82.59 -14.26
CA GLU A 291 31.48 82.48 -12.91
C GLU A 291 29.98 82.17 -12.96
N GLU A 292 29.21 82.88 -13.80
CA GLU A 292 27.79 82.59 -14.07
C GLU A 292 27.59 81.17 -14.64
N GLN A 293 28.41 80.75 -15.59
CA GLN A 293 28.36 79.39 -16.16
C GLN A 293 28.70 78.32 -15.12
N ASN A 294 29.75 78.52 -14.32
CA ASN A 294 30.11 77.59 -13.24
C ASN A 294 29.01 77.52 -12.17
N LEU A 295 28.38 78.65 -11.81
CA LEU A 295 27.28 78.67 -10.86
C LEU A 295 26.05 77.92 -11.39
N SER A 296 25.72 78.11 -12.67
CA SER A 296 24.64 77.38 -13.35
C SER A 296 24.92 75.88 -13.46
N LEU A 297 26.18 75.49 -13.73
CA LEU A 297 26.61 74.09 -13.72
C LEU A 297 26.48 73.47 -12.33
N VAL A 298 26.92 74.17 -11.27
CA VAL A 298 26.78 73.70 -9.88
C VAL A 298 25.31 73.50 -9.49
N GLN A 299 24.44 74.47 -9.81
CA GLN A 299 23.00 74.35 -9.58
C GLN A 299 22.41 73.16 -10.33
N ASN A 300 22.72 73.00 -11.62
CA ASN A 300 22.20 71.88 -12.40
C ASN A 300 22.70 70.51 -11.89
N THR A 301 23.97 70.41 -11.45
CA THR A 301 24.47 69.19 -10.82
C THR A 301 23.76 68.88 -9.52
N GLN A 302 23.45 69.88 -8.69
CA GLN A 302 22.74 69.66 -7.43
C GLN A 302 21.26 69.29 -7.63
N GLU A 303 20.55 69.96 -8.54
CA GLU A 303 19.17 69.59 -8.92
C GLU A 303 19.11 68.14 -9.46
N MET A 304 20.10 67.72 -10.24
CA MET A 304 20.21 66.35 -10.76
C MET A 304 20.57 65.34 -9.65
N GLU A 305 21.39 65.73 -8.67
CA GLU A 305 21.74 64.90 -7.52
C GLU A 305 20.53 64.68 -6.60
N GLU A 306 19.76 65.74 -6.30
CA GLU A 306 18.49 65.67 -5.55
C GLU A 306 17.45 64.77 -6.27
N ALA A 307 17.30 64.90 -7.59
CA ALA A 307 16.42 64.04 -8.38
C ALA A 307 16.87 62.55 -8.40
N LEU A 308 18.18 62.30 -8.36
CA LEU A 308 18.73 60.94 -8.24
C LEU A 308 18.50 60.36 -6.84
N GLU A 309 18.57 61.17 -5.77
CA GLU A 309 18.25 60.75 -4.41
C GLU A 309 16.75 60.40 -4.26
N GLU A 310 15.85 61.21 -4.82
CA GLU A 310 14.40 60.90 -4.85
C GLU A 310 14.10 59.61 -5.62
N LEU A 311 14.74 59.40 -6.78
CA LEU A 311 14.59 58.18 -7.57
C LEU A 311 15.14 56.95 -6.82
N SER A 312 16.28 57.10 -6.14
CA SER A 312 16.88 56.07 -5.28
C SER A 312 15.97 55.71 -4.11
N PHE A 313 15.38 56.70 -3.44
CA PHE A 313 14.44 56.51 -2.33
C PHE A 313 13.15 55.83 -2.78
N THR A 314 12.57 56.24 -3.91
CA THR A 314 11.36 55.60 -4.46
C THR A 314 11.63 54.15 -4.88
N LEU A 315 12.76 53.87 -5.54
CA LEU A 315 13.20 52.51 -5.89
C LEU A 315 13.41 51.65 -4.64
N LYS A 316 14.03 52.18 -3.59
CA LYS A 316 14.21 51.46 -2.32
C LYS A 316 12.88 51.13 -1.66
N ASN A 317 11.90 52.03 -1.71
CA ASN A 317 10.57 51.79 -1.18
C ASN A 317 9.76 50.78 -2.00
N THR A 318 9.85 50.80 -3.33
CA THR A 318 9.20 49.77 -4.18
C THR A 318 9.86 48.41 -3.98
N GLN A 319 11.19 48.34 -3.86
CA GLN A 319 11.91 47.12 -3.52
C GLN A 319 11.42 46.53 -2.19
N ILE A 320 11.37 47.33 -1.12
CA ILE A 320 10.84 46.90 0.19
C ILE A 320 9.38 46.42 0.11
N ARG A 321 8.56 47.03 -0.75
CA ARG A 321 7.17 46.58 -0.98
C ARG A 321 7.13 45.23 -1.69
N MET A 322 7.88 45.07 -2.77
CA MET A 322 7.98 43.80 -3.51
C MET A 322 8.55 42.68 -2.62
N ASP A 323 9.56 42.95 -1.80
CA ASP A 323 10.13 41.97 -0.86
C ASP A 323 9.11 41.50 0.19
N ARG A 324 8.20 42.38 0.64
CA ARG A 324 7.07 42.02 1.52
C ARG A 324 6.05 41.15 0.79
N GLU A 325 5.66 41.52 -0.42
CA GLU A 325 4.72 40.75 -1.26
C GLU A 325 5.28 39.34 -1.55
N VAL A 326 6.55 39.24 -1.96
CA VAL A 326 7.27 37.96 -2.16
C VAL A 326 7.32 37.14 -0.86
N SER A 327 7.50 37.79 0.29
CA SER A 327 7.50 37.11 1.59
C SER A 327 6.12 36.56 1.97
N GLN A 328 5.04 37.31 1.68
CA GLN A 328 3.66 36.86 1.87
C GLN A 328 3.32 35.69 0.94
N LEU A 329 3.68 35.77 -0.34
CA LEU A 329 3.51 34.68 -1.30
C LEU A 329 4.26 33.41 -0.86
N LYS A 330 5.49 33.54 -0.36
CA LYS A 330 6.24 32.40 0.23
C LYS A 330 5.54 31.80 1.46
N GLN A 331 4.89 32.61 2.30
CA GLN A 331 4.10 32.10 3.44
C GLN A 331 2.84 31.37 2.97
N TRP A 332 2.14 31.87 1.96
CA TRP A 332 0.98 31.19 1.37
C TRP A 332 1.36 29.88 0.69
N ILE A 333 2.46 29.86 -0.09
CA ILE A 333 3.00 28.63 -0.69
C ILE A 333 3.32 27.59 0.39
N ASN A 334 4.03 27.95 1.46
CA ASN A 334 4.30 27.02 2.57
C ASN A 334 3.00 26.52 3.23
N THR A 335 2.00 27.38 3.41
CA THR A 335 0.71 27.01 4.01
C THR A 335 -0.04 26.00 3.13
N LEU A 336 -0.04 26.21 1.81
CA LEU A 336 -0.64 25.30 0.82
C LEU A 336 0.14 23.98 0.71
N MET A 337 1.48 24.01 0.72
CA MET A 337 2.28 22.79 0.79
C MET A 337 1.96 21.97 2.05
N MET A 338 1.75 22.64 3.18
CA MET A 338 1.32 21.99 4.43
C MET A 338 -0.14 21.49 4.41
N SER A 339 -1.01 21.96 3.51
CA SER A 339 -2.35 21.34 3.32
C SER A 339 -2.29 20.15 2.37
N VAL A 340 -1.59 20.30 1.23
CA VAL A 340 -1.37 19.21 0.27
C VAL A 340 -0.75 18.00 0.95
N ALA A 341 0.34 18.16 1.72
CA ALA A 341 0.98 17.04 2.42
C ALA A 341 0.05 16.32 3.42
N ARG A 342 -0.89 17.03 4.07
CA ARG A 342 -1.90 16.42 4.96
C ARG A 342 -3.00 15.70 4.18
N GLU A 343 -3.40 16.24 3.04
CA GLU A 343 -4.38 15.60 2.15
C GLU A 343 -3.79 14.33 1.50
N GLU A 344 -2.51 14.35 1.12
CA GLU A 344 -1.74 13.19 0.66
C GLU A 344 -1.61 12.11 1.76
N GLU A 345 -1.32 12.49 3.01
CA GLU A 345 -1.29 11.57 4.16
C GLU A 345 -2.66 10.91 4.39
N ILE A 346 -3.74 11.70 4.36
CA ILE A 346 -5.12 11.19 4.47
C ILE A 346 -5.48 10.28 3.30
N ALA A 347 -5.08 10.63 2.07
CA ALA A 347 -5.31 9.81 0.88
C ALA A 347 -4.56 8.46 0.98
N ALA A 348 -3.31 8.46 1.41
CA ALA A 348 -2.52 7.25 1.64
C ALA A 348 -3.11 6.38 2.76
N GLU A 349 -3.61 6.98 3.85
CA GLU A 349 -4.35 6.26 4.89
C GLU A 349 -5.63 5.60 4.35
N LEU A 350 -6.41 6.32 3.53
CA LEU A 350 -7.65 5.82 2.94
C LEU A 350 -7.37 4.73 1.91
N GLU A 351 -6.30 4.86 1.12
CA GLU A 351 -5.87 3.82 0.20
C GLU A 351 -5.39 2.58 0.95
N LEU A 352 -4.62 2.73 2.03
CA LEU A 352 -4.21 1.62 2.89
C LEU A 352 -5.43 0.91 3.50
N LYS A 353 -6.40 1.67 4.03
CA LYS A 353 -7.68 1.12 4.52
C LYS A 353 -8.39 0.35 3.41
N ALA A 354 -8.55 0.96 2.22
CA ALA A 354 -9.17 0.32 1.07
C ALA A 354 -8.45 -0.99 0.70
N ARG A 355 -7.12 -0.97 0.53
CA ARG A 355 -6.31 -2.16 0.25
C ARG A 355 -6.51 -3.25 1.32
N ILE A 356 -6.51 -2.90 2.61
CA ILE A 356 -6.79 -3.87 3.70
C ILE A 356 -8.20 -4.49 3.55
N PHE A 357 -9.22 -3.69 3.24
CA PHE A 357 -10.58 -4.18 2.96
C PHE A 357 -10.72 -4.98 1.66
N HIS A 358 -9.82 -4.83 0.68
CA HIS A 358 -9.81 -5.60 -0.58
C HIS A 358 -8.95 -6.88 -0.49
N PHE A 359 -7.89 -6.90 0.32
CA PHE A 359 -7.02 -8.07 0.50
C PHE A 359 -7.52 -9.05 1.55
N GLY A 360 -8.26 -8.58 2.56
CA GLY A 360 -9.20 -9.46 3.24
C GLY A 360 -10.32 -9.81 2.27
N GLU A 361 -10.66 -11.10 2.15
CA GLU A 361 -12.03 -11.46 1.77
C GLU A 361 -12.94 -10.76 2.77
N TYR A 362 -13.58 -9.64 2.40
CA TYR A 362 -14.50 -8.94 3.30
C TYR A 362 -15.72 -9.83 3.51
N LYS A 363 -15.61 -10.68 4.52
CA LYS A 363 -16.64 -11.59 5.00
C LYS A 363 -17.76 -10.85 5.72
N GLY A 364 -17.98 -9.56 5.46
CA GLY A 364 -19.16 -8.82 5.93
C GLY A 364 -20.43 -9.61 5.65
N ASP A 365 -20.56 -10.20 4.47
CA ASP A 365 -21.66 -11.08 4.13
C ASP A 365 -21.85 -12.31 5.06
N GLN A 366 -20.79 -12.78 5.74
CA GLN A 366 -20.84 -13.87 6.74
C GLN A 366 -20.90 -13.33 8.18
N GLU A 367 -20.22 -12.22 8.46
CA GLU A 367 -20.16 -11.54 9.75
C GLU A 367 -21.47 -10.80 10.05
N ASP A 368 -22.12 -10.19 9.07
CA ASP A 368 -23.47 -9.62 9.15
C ASP A 368 -24.52 -10.73 9.34
N LYS A 369 -24.38 -11.88 8.66
CA LYS A 369 -25.23 -13.06 8.92
C LYS A 369 -25.03 -13.61 10.34
N LEU A 370 -23.79 -13.58 10.86
CA LEU A 370 -23.48 -13.96 12.24
C LEU A 370 -24.02 -12.92 13.24
N LEU A 371 -23.92 -11.64 12.94
CA LEU A 371 -24.42 -10.52 13.75
C LEU A 371 -25.95 -10.52 13.77
N GLU A 372 -26.62 -10.78 12.64
CA GLU A 372 -28.06 -11.03 12.60
C GLU A 372 -28.46 -12.26 13.44
N SER A 373 -27.69 -13.35 13.36
CA SER A 373 -27.94 -14.56 14.18
C SER A 373 -27.80 -14.26 15.67
N LEU A 374 -26.78 -13.49 16.04
CA LEU A 374 -26.55 -13.03 17.42
C LEU A 374 -27.68 -12.09 17.86
N ASN A 375 -28.05 -11.10 17.04
CA ASN A 375 -29.13 -10.16 17.31
C ASN A 375 -30.46 -10.90 17.55
N ARG A 376 -30.78 -11.92 16.74
CA ARG A 376 -31.96 -12.78 16.94
C ARG A 376 -31.89 -13.55 18.26
N LYS A 377 -30.77 -14.20 18.57
CA LYS A 377 -30.59 -14.90 19.86
C LYS A 377 -30.68 -13.97 21.07
N VAL A 378 -30.12 -12.76 20.98
CA VAL A 378 -30.20 -11.74 22.04
C VAL A 378 -31.63 -11.25 22.20
N LEU A 379 -32.36 -11.01 21.11
CA LEU A 379 -33.80 -10.68 21.12
C LEU A 379 -34.63 -11.81 21.77
N ASP A 380 -34.34 -13.06 21.43
CA ASP A 380 -35.03 -14.22 22.00
C ASP A 380 -34.80 -14.31 23.51
N VAL A 381 -33.55 -14.22 23.98
CA VAL A 381 -33.24 -14.23 25.43
C VAL A 381 -33.85 -13.00 26.13
N TYR A 382 -33.76 -11.81 25.52
CA TYR A 382 -34.36 -10.59 26.04
C TYR A 382 -35.87 -10.74 26.24
N ARG A 383 -36.60 -11.30 25.28
CA ARG A 383 -38.05 -11.58 25.41
C ARG A 383 -38.40 -12.56 26.52
N HIS A 384 -37.57 -13.59 26.73
CA HIS A 384 -37.83 -14.62 27.75
C HIS A 384 -37.50 -14.15 29.17
N CYS A 385 -36.50 -13.26 29.35
CA CYS A 385 -36.08 -12.75 30.65
C CYS A 385 -36.72 -11.39 31.02
N VAL A 386 -36.95 -10.52 30.03
CA VAL A 386 -37.48 -9.16 30.19
C VAL A 386 -38.87 -9.08 29.56
N SER A 387 -39.93 -9.38 30.33
CA SER A 387 -41.32 -9.39 29.84
C SER A 387 -41.93 -7.98 29.60
N SER A 388 -41.14 -6.99 29.20
CA SER A 388 -41.55 -5.59 29.04
C SER A 388 -42.01 -5.26 27.62
N GLN A 389 -43.13 -4.54 27.49
CA GLN A 389 -43.80 -4.22 26.21
C GLN A 389 -43.06 -3.22 25.28
N GLN A 390 -41.82 -2.84 25.56
CA GLN A 390 -41.03 -1.92 24.72
C GLN A 390 -40.12 -2.67 23.74
N GLU A 391 -40.72 -3.37 22.77
CA GLU A 391 -39.97 -4.15 21.78
C GLU A 391 -39.38 -3.34 20.60
N SER A 392 -39.76 -2.07 20.43
CA SER A 392 -39.62 -1.36 19.15
C SER A 392 -38.69 -0.13 19.16
N SER A 393 -37.44 -0.29 19.63
CA SER A 393 -36.23 0.38 19.08
C SER A 393 -34.90 0.05 19.80
N LEU A 394 -34.80 -1.00 20.62
CA LEU A 394 -33.57 -1.29 21.38
C LEU A 394 -32.50 -1.99 20.52
N GLY A 395 -31.33 -1.36 20.40
CA GLY A 395 -30.15 -1.99 19.78
C GLY A 395 -29.55 -3.10 20.65
N THR A 396 -28.86 -4.06 20.03
CA THR A 396 -28.36 -5.30 20.66
C THR A 396 -27.53 -5.07 21.92
N VAL A 397 -26.62 -4.10 21.89
CA VAL A 397 -25.79 -3.73 23.05
C VAL A 397 -26.65 -3.26 24.23
N LYS A 398 -27.75 -2.54 23.97
CA LYS A 398 -28.66 -2.07 25.01
C LYS A 398 -29.50 -3.21 25.59
N MET A 399 -29.93 -4.16 24.76
CA MET A 399 -30.60 -5.39 25.22
C MET A 399 -29.69 -6.25 26.09
N LEU A 400 -28.42 -6.43 25.68
CA LEU A 400 -27.40 -7.14 26.46
C LEU A 400 -27.15 -6.49 27.82
N ALA A 401 -26.99 -5.16 27.88
CA ALA A 401 -26.79 -4.45 29.14
C ALA A 401 -27.99 -4.59 30.11
N THR A 402 -29.22 -4.65 29.59
CA THR A 402 -30.41 -4.93 30.42
C THR A 402 -30.46 -6.39 30.90
N LEU A 403 -30.08 -7.35 30.06
CA LEU A 403 -29.97 -8.76 30.43
C LEU A 403 -28.89 -9.00 31.49
N GLU A 404 -27.73 -8.36 31.35
CA GLU A 404 -26.65 -8.39 32.32
C GLU A 404 -27.09 -7.81 33.67
N HIS A 405 -27.80 -6.68 33.66
CA HIS A 405 -28.36 -6.10 34.89
C HIS A 405 -29.34 -7.06 35.58
N GLN A 406 -30.29 -7.65 34.85
CA GLN A 406 -31.20 -8.66 35.41
C GLN A 406 -30.47 -9.91 35.93
N LEU A 407 -29.45 -10.39 35.22
CA LEU A 407 -28.65 -11.53 35.65
C LEU A 407 -27.95 -11.22 36.98
N ASN A 408 -27.36 -10.03 37.11
CA ASN A 408 -26.71 -9.58 38.34
C ASN A 408 -27.72 -9.44 39.49
N GLU A 409 -28.92 -8.89 39.26
CA GLU A 409 -29.99 -8.87 40.27
C GLU A 409 -30.40 -10.29 40.70
N LEU A 410 -30.53 -11.23 39.77
CA LEU A 410 -30.86 -12.62 40.09
C LEU A 410 -29.74 -13.33 40.87
N LEU A 411 -28.48 -13.04 40.56
CA LEU A 411 -27.32 -13.56 41.29
C LEU A 411 -27.23 -12.98 42.71
N GLU A 412 -27.41 -11.67 42.88
CA GLU A 412 -27.50 -11.06 44.22
C GLU A 412 -28.66 -11.64 45.04
N ASN A 413 -29.82 -11.88 44.41
CA ASN A 413 -30.95 -12.53 45.07
C ASN A 413 -30.64 -13.99 45.45
N LEU A 414 -29.83 -14.70 44.64
CA LEU A 414 -29.37 -16.05 44.94
C LEU A 414 -28.41 -16.08 46.14
N GLU A 415 -27.46 -15.15 46.21
CA GLU A 415 -26.53 -15.01 47.35
C GLU A 415 -27.27 -14.66 48.66
N ARG A 416 -28.37 -13.90 48.56
CA ARG A 416 -29.24 -13.55 49.69
C ARG A 416 -30.18 -14.67 50.12
N VAL A 417 -30.20 -15.84 49.45
CA VAL A 417 -31.06 -16.98 49.85
C VAL A 417 -30.62 -17.51 51.22
N PRO A 418 -31.51 -17.58 52.24
CA PRO A 418 -31.14 -18.10 53.55
C PRO A 418 -30.64 -19.55 53.50
N GLN A 419 -29.49 -19.82 54.12
CA GLN A 419 -28.82 -21.13 54.16
C GLN A 419 -29.75 -22.29 54.56
N VAL A 420 -30.72 -22.03 55.45
CA VAL A 420 -31.75 -23.00 55.86
C VAL A 420 -32.57 -23.54 54.67
N ARG A 421 -32.85 -22.72 53.65
CA ARG A 421 -33.53 -23.17 52.42
C ARG A 421 -32.61 -23.99 51.52
N VAL A 422 -31.33 -23.63 51.46
CA VAL A 422 -30.30 -24.37 50.71
C VAL A 422 -30.15 -25.78 51.28
N GLU A 423 -29.96 -25.90 52.60
CA GLU A 423 -29.90 -27.20 53.28
C GLU A 423 -31.15 -28.06 53.05
N GLN A 424 -32.34 -27.46 53.05
CA GLN A 424 -33.59 -28.18 52.78
C GLN A 424 -33.63 -28.72 51.34
N ALA A 425 -33.20 -27.93 50.36
CA ALA A 425 -33.10 -28.32 48.97
C ALA A 425 -32.04 -29.43 48.74
N GLU A 426 -30.87 -29.32 49.37
CA GLU A 426 -29.83 -30.35 49.37
C GLU A 426 -30.32 -31.66 50.00
N LYS A 427 -30.95 -31.59 51.18
CA LYS A 427 -31.54 -32.75 51.85
C LYS A 427 -32.66 -33.38 51.02
N ALA A 428 -33.39 -32.62 50.20
CA ALA A 428 -34.36 -33.15 49.25
C ALA A 428 -33.69 -33.83 48.04
N LYS A 429 -32.67 -33.21 47.44
CA LYS A 429 -31.94 -33.76 46.28
C LYS A 429 -31.11 -35.00 46.63
N GLU A 430 -30.47 -35.04 47.79
CA GLU A 430 -29.76 -36.23 48.27
C GLU A 430 -30.74 -37.36 48.64
N LYS A 431 -31.94 -37.06 49.13
CA LYS A 431 -33.01 -38.06 49.28
C LYS A 431 -33.46 -38.62 47.94
N GLU A 432 -33.71 -37.76 46.94
CA GLU A 432 -34.08 -38.16 45.58
C GLU A 432 -33.00 -39.07 44.96
N ARG A 433 -31.73 -38.65 45.04
CA ARG A 433 -30.58 -39.42 44.56
C ARG A 433 -30.46 -40.78 45.25
N ARG A 434 -30.65 -40.83 46.58
CA ARG A 434 -30.66 -42.08 47.35
C ARG A 434 -31.83 -43.00 47.01
N LEU A 435 -32.99 -42.46 46.65
CA LEU A 435 -34.13 -43.26 46.19
C LEU A 435 -33.84 -43.88 44.83
N ARG A 436 -33.41 -43.08 43.83
CA ARG A 436 -33.02 -43.59 42.51
C ARG A 436 -31.97 -44.71 42.60
N LEU A 437 -30.91 -44.53 43.38
CA LEU A 437 -29.87 -45.55 43.57
C LEU A 437 -30.38 -46.85 44.23
N ARG A 438 -31.39 -46.75 45.11
CA ARG A 438 -32.05 -47.92 45.72
C ARG A 438 -32.96 -48.62 44.71
N GLU A 439 -33.71 -47.87 43.92
CA GLU A 439 -34.57 -48.38 42.85
C GLU A 439 -33.75 -49.11 41.78
N GLU A 440 -32.65 -48.51 41.31
CA GLU A 440 -31.67 -49.13 40.40
C GLU A 440 -31.13 -50.45 40.97
N LYS A 441 -30.72 -50.46 42.26
CA LYS A 441 -30.19 -51.66 42.92
C LYS A 441 -31.25 -52.76 43.08
N LEU A 442 -32.49 -52.40 43.41
CA LEU A 442 -33.61 -53.34 43.50
C LEU A 442 -33.97 -53.91 42.12
N MET A 443 -33.97 -53.08 41.07
CA MET A 443 -34.17 -53.51 39.69
C MET A 443 -33.09 -54.50 39.24
N LEU A 444 -31.82 -54.22 39.50
CA LEU A 444 -30.71 -55.12 39.19
C LEU A 444 -30.81 -56.44 39.97
N GLN A 445 -31.17 -56.39 41.26
CA GLN A 445 -31.40 -57.59 42.07
C GLN A 445 -32.57 -58.43 41.52
N LYS A 446 -33.66 -57.78 41.10
CA LYS A 446 -34.82 -58.43 40.47
C LYS A 446 -34.44 -59.09 39.16
N GLN A 447 -33.68 -58.42 38.29
CA GLN A 447 -33.16 -58.99 37.04
C GLN A 447 -32.28 -60.22 37.29
N LEU A 448 -31.36 -60.17 38.26
CA LEU A 448 -30.53 -61.33 38.64
C LEU A 448 -31.37 -62.48 39.23
N GLN A 449 -32.45 -62.18 39.94
CA GLN A 449 -33.40 -63.18 40.47
C GLN A 449 -34.18 -63.82 39.32
N GLU A 450 -34.69 -63.01 38.38
CA GLU A 450 -35.40 -63.45 37.18
C GLU A 450 -34.50 -64.30 36.28
N GLU A 451 -33.25 -63.89 36.04
CA GLU A 451 -32.25 -64.66 35.27
C GLU A 451 -31.93 -66.00 35.93
N ARG A 452 -31.84 -66.06 37.27
CA ARG A 452 -31.66 -67.32 38.02
C ARG A 452 -32.86 -68.24 37.87
N VAL A 453 -34.09 -67.70 37.96
CA VAL A 453 -35.33 -68.46 37.78
C VAL A 453 -35.46 -68.96 36.33
N GLN A 454 -35.22 -68.11 35.34
CA GLN A 454 -35.20 -68.49 33.91
C GLN A 454 -34.15 -69.56 33.64
N ARG A 455 -32.92 -69.42 34.17
CA ARG A 455 -31.86 -70.44 34.02
C ARG A 455 -32.23 -71.76 34.72
N ALA A 456 -32.97 -71.72 35.82
CA ALA A 456 -33.50 -72.93 36.47
C ALA A 456 -34.64 -73.58 35.66
N GLN A 457 -35.57 -72.78 35.14
CA GLN A 457 -36.65 -73.24 34.24
C GLN A 457 -36.08 -73.86 32.95
N ALA A 458 -35.10 -73.21 32.31
CA ALA A 458 -34.42 -73.73 31.13
C ALA A 458 -33.69 -75.07 31.43
N ARG A 459 -33.10 -75.23 32.63
CA ARG A 459 -32.52 -76.52 33.07
C ARG A 459 -33.57 -77.60 33.31
N ALA A 460 -34.79 -77.24 33.73
CA ALA A 460 -35.89 -78.17 33.94
C ALA A 460 -36.59 -78.56 32.63
N GLN A 461 -36.64 -77.66 31.65
CA GLN A 461 -37.16 -77.90 30.30
C GLN A 461 -36.16 -78.60 29.38
N ALA A 462 -34.85 -78.45 29.63
CA ALA A 462 -33.81 -79.16 28.88
C ALA A 462 -33.97 -80.68 29.02
N GLU A 463 -33.93 -81.39 27.89
CA GLU A 463 -34.12 -82.84 27.86
C GLU A 463 -33.16 -83.58 28.79
N VAL A 464 -33.72 -84.33 29.74
CA VAL A 464 -32.94 -85.18 30.65
C VAL A 464 -32.36 -86.35 29.86
N LYS A 465 -31.13 -86.18 29.38
CA LYS A 465 -30.36 -87.23 28.70
C LYS A 465 -30.13 -88.42 29.64
N LYS A 466 -31.02 -89.40 29.58
CA LYS A 466 -30.93 -90.66 30.32
C LYS A 466 -29.65 -91.39 29.90
N LYS A 467 -28.70 -91.51 30.83
CA LYS A 467 -27.46 -92.28 30.60
C LYS A 467 -27.77 -93.76 30.78
N SER A 468 -27.76 -94.52 29.69
CA SER A 468 -27.77 -95.98 29.75
C SER A 468 -26.38 -96.50 30.12
N GLY A 469 -26.33 -97.50 31.02
CA GLY A 469 -25.09 -98.16 31.45
C GLY A 469 -24.45 -97.61 32.73
N ARG A 470 -23.62 -98.44 33.38
CA ARG A 470 -22.86 -98.04 34.58
C ARG A 470 -21.81 -96.99 34.19
N ARG A 471 -21.75 -95.89 34.96
CA ARG A 471 -20.73 -94.85 34.80
C ARG A 471 -19.34 -95.44 35.06
N LEU A 472 -18.49 -95.48 34.04
CA LEU A 472 -17.11 -95.91 34.18
C LEU A 472 -16.39 -94.97 35.16
N MET A 473 -15.94 -95.50 36.30
CA MET A 473 -15.10 -94.73 37.22
C MET A 473 -13.67 -94.70 36.69
N CYS A 474 -13.21 -93.50 36.32
CA CYS A 474 -11.81 -93.28 36.03
C CYS A 474 -10.98 -93.57 37.29
N ARG A 475 -10.11 -94.58 37.23
CA ARG A 475 -9.07 -94.78 38.24
C ARG A 475 -8.16 -93.55 38.26
N SER A 476 -7.61 -93.20 39.42
CA SER A 476 -6.73 -92.03 39.57
C SER A 476 -5.60 -92.06 38.54
N ARG A 477 -5.50 -91.01 37.72
CA ARG A 477 -4.37 -90.86 36.80
C ARG A 477 -3.08 -90.72 37.62
N PRO A 478 -1.95 -91.33 37.21
CA PRO A 478 -0.67 -91.10 37.86
C PRO A 478 -0.29 -89.61 37.79
N PRO A 479 0.49 -89.07 38.76
CA PRO A 479 0.86 -87.66 38.79
C PRO A 479 1.51 -87.23 37.48
N ALA A 480 0.93 -86.22 36.82
CA ALA A 480 1.47 -85.69 35.58
C ALA A 480 2.83 -85.02 35.84
N LEU A 481 3.84 -85.40 35.05
CA LEU A 481 5.10 -84.67 34.99
C LEU A 481 4.82 -83.24 34.54
N LYS A 482 5.23 -82.26 35.36
CA LYS A 482 5.02 -80.83 35.07
C LYS A 482 5.97 -80.38 33.96
N SER A 483 5.54 -80.46 32.70
CA SER A 483 6.11 -79.61 31.65
C SER A 483 5.79 -78.15 31.99
N LYS A 484 6.82 -77.30 32.07
CA LYS A 484 6.65 -75.85 32.19
C LYS A 484 6.08 -75.32 30.88
N GLU A 485 4.78 -75.08 30.82
CA GLU A 485 4.23 -74.21 29.79
C GLU A 485 4.62 -72.76 30.10
N ALA A 486 5.18 -72.07 29.11
CA ALA A 486 5.48 -70.65 29.21
C ALA A 486 4.17 -69.85 29.36
N PRO A 487 4.17 -68.72 30.10
CA PRO A 487 2.95 -67.94 30.28
C PRO A 487 2.47 -67.44 28.91
N ARG A 488 1.22 -67.80 28.56
CA ARG A 488 0.54 -67.15 27.44
C ARG A 488 0.39 -65.68 27.78
N HIS A 489 0.86 -64.82 26.89
CA HIS A 489 0.65 -63.39 27.01
C HIS A 489 -0.85 -63.13 26.83
N GLU A 490 -1.57 -62.81 27.91
CA GLU A 490 -2.88 -62.21 27.78
C GLU A 490 -2.68 -60.84 27.10
N LEU A 491 -3.30 -60.68 25.93
CA LEU A 491 -3.38 -59.38 25.27
C LEU A 491 -4.40 -58.56 26.06
N ALA A 492 -3.92 -57.66 26.92
CA ALA A 492 -4.78 -56.72 27.61
C ALA A 492 -5.49 -55.82 26.60
N ASP A 493 -6.79 -55.60 26.79
CA ASP A 493 -7.57 -54.62 26.02
C ASP A 493 -6.88 -53.25 26.11
N LYS A 494 -6.56 -52.65 24.96
CA LYS A 494 -5.88 -51.34 24.90
C LYS A 494 -6.68 -50.27 25.64
N ASP A 495 -8.00 -50.31 25.49
CA ASP A 495 -8.98 -49.43 26.13
C ASP A 495 -8.86 -49.41 27.67
N LYS A 496 -8.48 -50.53 28.30
CA LYS A 496 -8.28 -50.61 29.76
C LYS A 496 -6.95 -50.00 30.20
N VAL A 497 -5.93 -50.02 29.35
CA VAL A 497 -4.63 -49.37 29.61
C VAL A 497 -4.78 -47.86 29.46
N GLU A 498 -5.53 -47.40 28.45
CA GLU A 498 -5.80 -45.97 28.24
C GLU A 498 -6.64 -45.37 29.38
N GLN A 499 -7.70 -46.06 29.86
CA GLN A 499 -8.47 -45.59 31.01
C GLN A 499 -7.65 -45.48 32.31
N LEU A 500 -6.65 -46.35 32.51
CA LEU A 500 -5.77 -46.26 33.68
C LEU A 500 -4.71 -45.15 33.54
N PHE A 501 -4.31 -44.79 32.32
CA PHE A 501 -3.33 -43.71 32.08
C PHE A 501 -3.88 -42.30 32.33
N PHE A 502 -5.21 -42.11 32.27
CA PHE A 502 -5.86 -40.80 32.47
C PHE A 502 -6.39 -40.53 33.89
N PHE A 503 -6.36 -41.52 34.79
CA PHE A 503 -6.99 -41.41 36.13
C PHE A 503 -6.11 -41.91 37.31
N THR A 504 -4.78 -41.91 37.13
CA THR A 504 -3.78 -41.92 38.21
C THR A 504 -2.89 -40.70 38.09
#